data_AF-A0A7W9SXM4-F1
#
_entry.id   AF-A0A7W9SXM4-F1
#
_cell.length_a   1.000
_cell.length_b   1.000
_cell.length_c   1.000
_cell.angle_alpha   90.00
_cell.angle_beta   90.00
_cell.angle_gamma   90.00
#
_symmetry.space_group_name_H-M   'P 1'
#
loop_
_entity.id
_entity.type
_entity.pdbx_description
1 polymer ?
#
loop_
_entity_poly.entity_id
_entity_poly.type
_entity_poly.pdbx_seq_one_letter_code
_entity_poly.pdbx_strand_id
1 'polypeptide(L)'
;MNSVLTPALPELATLPAATNPFGQLRRTLAADALKLRRTAALRLTLLSGAFPVLLAFLIFFFKGHEILKAGGTPWPRFISLAWQTAGTLLLPLFVVLLTSLVVNIETKATAWKHLYAQPVGRGAVFFSKLLLILALNAVALVLFVGLVLGAGALLGVLQPKLGFQAHAVPMEVVLRMLGRTYVATLGLLAVQYVVSLYWRSFVVPVGVGMGAVVATVALLSWEHADKIPYAAPLMTSVSMRMSKAGVLEAGHELAKHEWYSLAWCGGALLLGYLLLYRRNMTT
;
A
#
# COMPACT_ATOMS: atom_id res chain seq x y z
N MET A 1 28.41 -23.82 -65.69
CA MET A 1 28.90 -23.28 -64.40
C MET A 1 28.17 -21.96 -64.14
N ASN A 2 27.05 -22.01 -63.41
CA ASN A 2 26.35 -20.79 -62.98
C ASN A 2 26.55 -20.64 -61.46
N SER A 3 27.23 -19.58 -61.08
CA SER A 3 27.45 -19.14 -59.70
C SER A 3 26.14 -18.68 -59.09
N VAL A 4 25.55 -19.49 -58.21
CA VAL A 4 24.42 -19.08 -57.37
C VAL A 4 24.98 -18.22 -56.23
N LEU A 5 24.76 -16.92 -56.33
CA LEU A 5 24.97 -15.96 -55.25
C LEU A 5 24.00 -16.31 -54.11
N THR A 6 24.52 -16.81 -52.99
CA THR A 6 23.80 -16.83 -51.72
C THR A 6 23.55 -15.38 -51.30
N PRO A 7 22.30 -14.92 -51.14
CA PRO A 7 22.07 -13.62 -50.53
C PRO A 7 22.55 -13.71 -49.08
N ALA A 8 23.56 -12.93 -48.74
CA ALA A 8 23.96 -12.72 -47.36
C ALA A 8 22.71 -12.24 -46.59
N LEU A 9 22.27 -13.04 -45.62
CA LEU A 9 21.23 -12.62 -44.67
C LEU A 9 21.64 -11.24 -44.15
N PRO A 10 20.77 -10.22 -44.20
CA PRO A 10 21.09 -8.94 -43.59
C PRO A 10 21.48 -9.22 -42.14
N GLU A 11 22.65 -8.75 -41.72
CA GLU A 11 23.06 -8.78 -40.31
C GLU A 11 21.85 -8.28 -39.52
N LEU A 12 21.20 -9.21 -38.83
CA LEU A 12 20.14 -8.92 -37.88
C LEU A 12 20.78 -7.97 -36.88
N ALA A 13 20.54 -6.68 -37.06
CA ALA A 13 21.08 -5.61 -36.22
C ALA A 13 20.94 -6.09 -34.78
N THR A 14 22.06 -6.49 -34.19
CA THR A 14 22.06 -7.12 -32.88
C THR A 14 21.45 -6.09 -31.95
N LEU A 15 20.24 -6.36 -31.47
CA LEU A 15 19.51 -5.47 -30.57
C LEU A 15 20.52 -5.01 -29.51
N PRO A 16 20.74 -3.71 -29.32
CA PRO A 16 21.83 -3.22 -28.50
C PRO A 16 21.80 -3.90 -27.14
N ALA A 17 22.85 -4.69 -26.88
CA ALA A 17 22.99 -5.47 -25.68
C ALA A 17 23.04 -4.53 -24.47
N ALA A 18 22.19 -4.84 -23.49
CA ALA A 18 22.11 -4.20 -22.18
C ALA A 18 22.00 -2.67 -22.19
N THR A 19 20.77 -2.16 -22.36
CA THR A 19 20.47 -0.82 -21.83
C THR A 19 20.88 -0.73 -20.36
N ASN A 20 21.44 0.41 -19.93
CA ASN A 20 21.78 0.73 -18.55
C ASN A 20 20.69 0.21 -17.57
N PRO A 21 21.03 -0.38 -16.40
CA PRO A 21 20.06 -0.88 -15.42
C PRO A 21 18.93 0.11 -15.09
N PHE A 22 19.21 1.40 -15.04
CA PHE A 22 18.18 2.43 -14.85
C PHE A 22 17.21 2.54 -16.03
N GLY A 23 17.73 2.41 -17.25
CA GLY A 23 16.93 2.37 -18.47
C GLY A 23 16.05 1.12 -18.55
N GLN A 24 16.56 -0.04 -18.11
CA GLN A 24 15.78 -1.26 -17.99
C GLN A 24 14.64 -1.08 -16.98
N LEU A 25 14.95 -0.60 -15.78
CA LEU A 25 13.96 -0.34 -14.73
C LEU A 25 12.82 0.56 -15.22
N ARG A 26 13.16 1.68 -15.88
CA ARG A 26 12.16 2.62 -16.42
C ARG A 26 11.24 1.96 -17.43
N ARG A 27 11.78 1.14 -18.34
CA ARG A 27 11.00 0.43 -19.37
C ARG A 27 10.09 -0.63 -18.74
N THR A 28 10.61 -1.40 -17.79
CA THR A 28 9.82 -2.42 -17.08
C THR A 28 8.71 -1.77 -16.27
N LEU A 29 8.98 -0.65 -15.60
CA LEU A 29 7.96 0.10 -14.85
C LEU A 29 6.85 0.63 -15.75
N ALA A 30 7.19 1.20 -16.91
CA ALA A 30 6.20 1.67 -17.88
C ALA A 30 5.33 0.52 -18.41
N ALA A 31 5.93 -0.64 -18.70
CA ALA A 31 5.20 -1.83 -19.13
C ALA A 31 4.27 -2.35 -18.03
N ASP A 32 4.73 -2.41 -16.77
CA ASP A 32 3.92 -2.87 -15.64
C ASP A 32 2.79 -1.89 -15.31
N ALA A 33 3.00 -0.58 -15.45
CA ALA A 33 1.96 0.43 -15.29
C ALA A 33 0.84 0.30 -16.34
N LEU A 34 1.20 -0.04 -17.59
CA LEU A 34 0.21 -0.30 -18.64
C LEU A 34 -0.62 -1.56 -18.37
N LYS A 35 0.01 -2.65 -17.88
CA LYS A 35 -0.71 -3.86 -17.44
C LYS A 35 -1.70 -3.53 -16.33
N LEU A 36 -1.31 -2.67 -15.39
CA LEU A 36 -2.11 -2.31 -14.23
C LEU A 36 -3.45 -1.65 -14.60
N ARG A 37 -3.49 -0.82 -15.66
CA ARG A 37 -4.72 -0.11 -16.09
C ARG A 37 -5.93 -1.01 -16.30
N ARG A 38 -5.72 -2.29 -16.64
CA ARG A 38 -6.80 -3.26 -16.90
C ARG A 38 -7.04 -4.24 -15.73
N THR A 39 -6.39 -4.03 -14.59
CA THR A 39 -6.39 -5.00 -13.48
C THR A 39 -7.29 -4.57 -12.32
N ALA A 40 -7.74 -5.56 -11.55
CA ALA A 40 -8.50 -5.33 -10.32
C ALA A 40 -7.71 -4.57 -9.26
N ALA A 41 -6.36 -4.60 -9.29
CA ALA A 41 -5.50 -3.85 -8.37
C ALA A 41 -5.74 -2.34 -8.44
N LEU A 42 -5.89 -1.78 -9.65
CA LEU A 42 -6.17 -0.35 -9.80
C LEU A 42 -7.55 0.01 -9.25
N ARG A 43 -8.57 -0.80 -9.57
CA ARG A 43 -9.94 -0.60 -9.05
C ARG A 43 -9.99 -0.69 -7.53
N LEU A 44 -9.29 -1.68 -6.96
CA LEU A 44 -9.14 -1.85 -5.53
C LEU A 44 -8.47 -0.62 -4.89
N THR A 45 -7.42 -0.09 -5.51
CA THR A 45 -6.73 1.13 -5.03
C THR A 45 -7.69 2.31 -4.97
N LEU A 46 -8.47 2.53 -6.04
CA LEU A 46 -9.46 3.62 -6.10
C LEU A 46 -10.59 3.48 -5.07
N LEU A 47 -11.03 2.25 -4.80
CA LEU A 47 -12.15 1.97 -3.89
C LEU A 47 -11.72 1.75 -2.43
N SER A 48 -10.44 1.54 -2.17
CA SER A 48 -9.90 1.14 -0.86
C SER A 48 -10.32 2.08 0.28
N GLY A 49 -10.24 3.39 0.05
CA GLY A 49 -10.61 4.40 1.03
C GLY A 49 -12.12 4.61 1.18
N ALA A 50 -12.94 4.18 0.22
CA ALA A 50 -14.37 4.48 0.24
C ALA A 50 -15.10 3.76 1.39
N PHE A 51 -14.77 2.50 1.65
CA PHE A 51 -15.41 1.71 2.68
C PHE A 51 -15.16 2.23 4.13
N PRO A 52 -13.91 2.47 4.58
CA PRO A 52 -13.68 3.03 5.92
C PRO A 52 -14.29 4.42 6.10
N VAL A 53 -14.24 5.26 5.06
CA VAL A 53 -14.81 6.61 5.10
C VAL A 53 -16.33 6.56 5.16
N LEU A 54 -16.97 5.68 4.38
CA LEU A 54 -18.41 5.47 4.42
C LEU A 54 -18.86 5.02 5.82
N LEU A 55 -18.14 4.08 6.43
CA LEU A 55 -18.47 3.62 7.77
C LEU A 55 -18.34 4.74 8.81
N ALA A 56 -17.25 5.52 8.77
CA ALA A 56 -17.07 6.68 9.64
C ALA A 56 -18.16 7.75 9.41
N PHE A 57 -18.53 8.00 8.15
CA PHE A 57 -19.62 8.90 7.77
C PHE A 57 -20.95 8.46 8.37
N LEU A 58 -21.31 7.18 8.23
CA LEU A 58 -22.57 6.64 8.78
C LEU A 58 -22.58 6.73 10.31
N ILE A 59 -21.47 6.38 10.98
CA ILE A 59 -21.36 6.50 12.44
C ILE A 59 -21.58 7.95 12.88
N PHE A 60 -20.95 8.91 12.21
CA PHE A 60 -21.15 10.34 12.52
C PHE A 60 -22.54 10.85 12.16
N PHE A 61 -23.13 10.36 11.07
CA PHE A 61 -24.46 10.76 10.65
C PHE A 61 -25.53 10.34 11.67
N PHE A 62 -25.46 9.09 12.18
CA PHE A 62 -26.43 8.57 13.13
C PHE A 62 -26.11 8.94 14.60
N LYS A 63 -24.83 8.95 14.99
CA LYS A 63 -24.40 9.13 16.39
C LYS A 63 -23.60 10.41 16.65
N GLY A 64 -23.45 11.29 15.66
CA GLY A 64 -22.60 12.49 15.77
C GLY A 64 -22.95 13.40 16.94
N HIS A 65 -24.24 13.52 17.28
CA HIS A 65 -24.68 14.33 18.42
C HIS A 65 -24.21 13.74 19.76
N GLU A 66 -24.23 12.42 19.93
CA GLU A 66 -23.70 11.76 21.14
C GLU A 66 -22.18 11.83 21.20
N ILE A 67 -21.54 11.63 20.05
CA ILE A 67 -20.08 11.72 19.92
C ILE A 67 -19.59 13.12 20.26
N LEU A 68 -20.35 14.18 19.95
CA LEU A 68 -19.99 15.57 20.24
C LEU A 68 -20.41 16.04 21.64
N LYS A 69 -21.43 15.43 22.27
CA LYS A 69 -21.86 15.74 23.65
C LYS A 69 -20.73 15.67 24.68
N ALA A 70 -19.73 14.81 24.44
CA ALA A 70 -18.53 14.68 25.29
C ALA A 70 -17.58 15.90 25.22
N GLY A 71 -17.94 16.98 24.51
CA GLY A 71 -17.14 18.19 24.32
C GLY A 71 -15.99 17.96 23.34
N GLY A 72 -15.83 18.80 22.33
CA GLY A 72 -14.75 18.68 21.35
C GLY A 72 -15.15 19.14 19.95
N THR A 73 -14.15 19.29 19.08
CA THR A 73 -14.34 19.78 17.71
C THR A 73 -14.73 18.62 16.75
N PRO A 74 -15.60 18.85 15.76
CA PRO A 74 -16.12 17.77 14.90
C PRO A 74 -15.09 17.14 13.96
N TRP A 75 -14.22 17.97 13.38
CA TRP A 75 -13.20 17.56 12.41
C TRP A 75 -12.21 16.56 13.03
N PRO A 76 -11.51 16.91 14.13
CA PRO A 76 -10.73 15.99 14.94
C PRO A 76 -11.31 14.61 15.19
N ARG A 77 -12.52 14.56 15.73
CA ARG A 77 -13.16 13.27 16.05
C ARG A 77 -13.48 12.48 14.80
N PHE A 78 -13.99 13.13 13.75
CA PHE A 78 -14.31 12.48 12.49
C PHE A 78 -13.06 11.89 11.81
N ILE A 79 -11.98 12.68 11.71
CA ILE A 79 -10.69 12.24 11.14
C ILE A 79 -10.14 11.06 11.94
N SER A 80 -10.10 11.17 13.28
CA SER A 80 -9.59 10.08 14.13
C SER A 80 -10.41 8.80 13.97
N LEU A 81 -11.73 8.90 13.82
CA LEU A 81 -12.60 7.75 13.64
C LEU A 81 -12.33 7.08 12.29
N ALA A 82 -12.29 7.86 11.21
CA ALA A 82 -12.00 7.35 9.88
C ALA A 82 -10.64 6.65 9.81
N TRP A 83 -9.60 7.23 10.44
CA TRP A 83 -8.27 6.64 10.49
C TRP A 83 -8.19 5.37 11.33
N GLN A 84 -8.88 5.32 12.46
CA GLN A 84 -8.96 4.11 13.28
C GLN A 84 -9.68 3.01 12.52
N THR A 85 -10.85 3.30 11.94
CA THR A 85 -11.59 2.34 11.11
C THR A 85 -10.73 1.80 9.96
N ALA A 86 -9.99 2.67 9.27
CA ALA A 86 -9.07 2.25 8.22
C ALA A 86 -7.90 1.41 8.77
N GLY A 87 -7.21 1.89 9.80
CA GLY A 87 -5.96 1.31 10.30
C GLY A 87 -6.11 -0.06 10.97
N THR A 88 -7.25 -0.34 11.63
CA THR A 88 -7.43 -1.58 12.40
C THR A 88 -7.38 -2.83 11.55
N LEU A 89 -8.05 -2.84 10.40
CA LEU A 89 -8.22 -4.06 9.60
C LEU A 89 -8.23 -3.79 8.09
N LEU A 90 -8.85 -2.70 7.68
CA LEU A 90 -9.04 -2.38 6.27
C LEU A 90 -7.73 -2.05 5.55
N LEU A 91 -6.85 -1.28 6.18
CA LEU A 91 -5.56 -0.91 5.61
C LEU A 91 -4.61 -2.12 5.51
N PRO A 92 -4.44 -2.94 6.56
CA PRO A 92 -3.64 -4.15 6.44
C PRO A 92 -4.16 -5.12 5.37
N LEU A 93 -5.48 -5.33 5.33
CA LEU A 93 -6.11 -6.20 4.34
C LEU A 93 -5.96 -5.65 2.91
N PHE A 94 -6.11 -4.33 2.74
CA PHE A 94 -5.87 -3.66 1.46
C PHE A 94 -4.46 -3.91 0.97
N VAL A 95 -3.43 -3.73 1.81
CA VAL A 95 -2.03 -3.98 1.43
C VAL A 95 -1.83 -5.44 1.04
N VAL A 96 -2.40 -6.39 1.79
CA VAL A 96 -2.36 -7.83 1.49
C VAL A 96 -2.94 -8.16 0.12
N LEU A 97 -4.11 -7.62 -0.19
CA LEU A 97 -4.77 -7.84 -1.46
C LEU A 97 -4.03 -7.14 -2.60
N LEU A 98 -3.60 -5.89 -2.40
CA LEU A 98 -2.88 -5.09 -3.40
C LEU A 98 -1.61 -5.79 -3.86
N THR A 99 -0.73 -6.17 -2.92
CA THR A 99 0.54 -6.84 -3.24
C THR A 99 0.29 -8.17 -3.95
N SER A 100 -0.66 -8.96 -3.44
CA SER A 100 -0.97 -10.27 -4.00
C SER A 100 -1.57 -10.15 -5.40
N LEU A 101 -2.44 -9.16 -5.65
CA LEU A 101 -3.01 -8.91 -6.98
C LEU A 101 -1.94 -8.47 -7.99
N VAL A 102 -1.05 -7.55 -7.59
CA VAL A 102 0.02 -7.05 -8.48
C VAL A 102 0.99 -8.17 -8.83
N VAL A 103 1.41 -8.99 -7.87
CA VAL A 103 2.30 -10.13 -8.12
C VAL A 103 1.60 -11.23 -8.91
N ASN A 104 0.30 -11.42 -8.70
CA ASN A 104 -0.47 -12.45 -9.41
C ASN A 104 -0.57 -12.24 -10.93
N ILE A 105 -0.44 -10.99 -11.39
CA ILE A 105 -0.38 -10.68 -12.83
C ILE A 105 0.78 -11.47 -13.49
N GLU A 106 1.88 -11.68 -12.77
CA GLU A 106 3.04 -12.43 -13.27
C GLU A 106 2.87 -13.94 -13.14
N THR A 107 2.28 -14.42 -12.04
CA THR A 107 2.07 -15.87 -11.84
C THR A 107 1.02 -16.44 -12.80
N LYS A 108 -0.02 -15.67 -13.17
CA LYS A 108 -1.06 -16.12 -14.11
C LYS A 108 -0.62 -16.22 -15.57
N ALA A 109 0.35 -15.41 -15.99
CA ALA A 109 0.60 -15.22 -17.41
C ALA A 109 1.56 -16.25 -18.05
N THR A 110 1.94 -17.33 -17.35
CA THR A 110 3.13 -18.15 -17.70
C THR A 110 4.38 -17.27 -17.92
N ALA A 111 4.31 -16.02 -17.42
CA ALA A 111 5.15 -14.92 -17.83
C ALA A 111 6.53 -15.08 -17.25
N TRP A 112 6.70 -15.80 -16.14
CA TRP A 112 8.01 -16.10 -15.61
C TRP A 112 8.93 -16.71 -16.69
N LYS A 113 8.50 -17.74 -17.42
CA LYS A 113 9.33 -18.35 -18.50
C LYS A 113 9.65 -17.37 -19.63
N HIS A 114 8.69 -16.52 -20.01
CA HIS A 114 8.88 -15.52 -21.07
C HIS A 114 9.69 -14.30 -20.61
N LEU A 115 9.53 -13.88 -19.36
CA LEU A 115 10.23 -12.77 -18.70
C LEU A 115 11.70 -13.13 -18.44
N TYR A 116 11.98 -14.40 -18.14
CA TYR A 116 13.35 -14.92 -18.05
C TYR A 116 14.01 -15.15 -19.41
N ALA A 117 13.22 -15.22 -20.50
CA ALA A 117 13.74 -15.21 -21.86
C ALA A 117 14.02 -13.78 -22.37
N GLN A 118 13.45 -12.75 -21.72
CA GLN A 118 13.76 -11.36 -22.03
C GLN A 118 15.09 -10.94 -21.40
N PRO A 119 15.90 -10.09 -22.08
CA PRO A 119 17.17 -9.60 -21.58
C PRO A 119 16.99 -8.50 -20.51
N VAL A 120 16.14 -8.76 -19.51
CA VAL A 120 15.83 -7.83 -18.43
C VAL A 120 16.41 -8.37 -17.13
N GLY A 121 17.18 -7.53 -16.42
CA GLY A 121 17.76 -7.90 -15.15
C GLY A 121 16.70 -8.26 -14.10
N ARG A 122 16.96 -9.33 -13.32
CA ARG A 122 16.09 -9.79 -12.22
C ARG A 122 15.77 -8.68 -11.20
N GLY A 123 16.75 -7.82 -10.91
CA GLY A 123 16.57 -6.66 -10.04
C GLY A 123 15.61 -5.62 -10.62
N ALA A 124 15.66 -5.35 -11.93
CA ALA A 124 14.77 -4.37 -12.57
C ALA A 124 13.30 -4.81 -12.46
N VAL A 125 13.01 -6.10 -12.61
CA VAL A 125 11.65 -6.65 -12.42
C VAL A 125 11.18 -6.53 -10.97
N PHE A 126 12.05 -6.89 -10.01
CA PHE A 126 11.74 -6.81 -8.58
C PHE A 126 11.43 -5.36 -8.16
N PHE A 127 12.35 -4.43 -8.45
CA PHE A 127 12.20 -3.03 -8.07
C PHE A 127 11.06 -2.33 -8.83
N SER A 128 10.83 -2.66 -10.11
CA SER A 128 9.68 -2.14 -10.86
C SER A 128 8.35 -2.39 -10.14
N LYS A 129 8.14 -3.63 -9.68
CA LYS A 129 6.89 -4.03 -9.01
C LYS A 129 6.78 -3.43 -7.62
N LEU A 130 7.88 -3.44 -6.88
CA LEU A 130 7.92 -2.79 -5.59
C LEU A 130 7.54 -1.32 -5.70
N LEU A 131 8.16 -0.57 -6.64
CA LEU A 131 7.83 0.83 -6.88
C LEU A 131 6.37 1.03 -7.30
N LEU A 132 5.83 0.14 -8.12
CA LEU A 132 4.42 0.20 -8.52
C LEU A 132 3.49 0.00 -7.32
N ILE A 133 3.74 -0.98 -6.45
CA ILE A 133 2.93 -1.23 -5.24
C ILE A 133 3.07 -0.06 -4.27
N LEU A 134 4.28 0.48 -4.07
CA LEU A 134 4.53 1.65 -3.24
C LEU A 134 3.78 2.90 -3.75
N ALA A 135 3.77 3.11 -5.07
CA ALA A 135 3.03 4.21 -5.69
C ALA A 135 1.52 4.03 -5.54
N LEU A 136 0.99 2.83 -5.74
CA LEU A 136 -0.44 2.55 -5.55
C LEU A 136 -0.86 2.74 -4.09
N ASN A 137 -0.03 2.31 -3.14
CA ASN A 137 -0.29 2.54 -1.73
C ASN A 137 -0.31 4.04 -1.38
N ALA A 138 0.62 4.83 -1.93
CA ALA A 138 0.62 6.28 -1.76
C ALA A 138 -0.66 6.93 -2.33
N VAL A 139 -1.05 6.53 -3.55
CA VAL A 139 -2.28 7.01 -4.20
C VAL A 139 -3.52 6.63 -3.38
N ALA A 140 -3.60 5.40 -2.87
CA ALA A 140 -4.71 4.97 -2.02
C ALA A 140 -4.85 5.84 -0.76
N LEU A 141 -3.73 6.15 -0.09
CA LEU A 141 -3.76 7.00 1.11
C LEU A 141 -4.15 8.45 0.80
N VAL A 142 -3.67 9.02 -0.32
CA VAL A 142 -4.06 10.36 -0.76
C VAL A 142 -5.56 10.40 -1.11
N LEU A 143 -6.06 9.39 -1.82
CA LEU A 143 -7.49 9.27 -2.12
C LEU A 143 -8.32 9.11 -0.85
N PHE A 144 -7.85 8.31 0.12
CA PHE A 144 -8.48 8.17 1.41
C PHE A 144 -8.58 9.51 2.15
N VAL A 145 -7.51 10.31 2.20
CA VAL A 145 -7.55 11.67 2.76
C VAL A 145 -8.59 12.53 2.05
N GLY A 146 -8.59 12.53 0.71
CA GLY A 146 -9.54 13.30 -0.08
C GLY A 146 -11.00 12.90 0.20
N LEU A 147 -11.25 11.60 0.35
CA LEU A 147 -12.57 11.06 0.71
C LEU A 147 -12.97 11.45 2.14
N VAL A 148 -12.06 11.42 3.11
CA VAL A 148 -12.31 11.90 4.48
C VAL A 148 -12.71 13.37 4.45
N LEU A 149 -11.93 14.22 3.79
CA LEU A 149 -12.22 15.66 3.72
C LEU A 149 -13.56 15.93 3.00
N GLY A 150 -13.83 15.25 1.90
CA GLY A 150 -15.09 15.34 1.18
C GLY A 150 -16.29 14.87 2.00
N ALA A 151 -16.16 13.75 2.72
CA ALA A 151 -17.21 13.23 3.60
C ALA A 151 -17.48 14.14 4.79
N GLY A 152 -16.43 14.73 5.39
CA GLY A 152 -16.56 15.72 6.47
C GLY A 152 -17.26 17.00 5.99
N ALA A 153 -16.92 17.49 4.81
CA ALA A 153 -17.60 18.64 4.20
C ALA A 153 -19.08 18.33 3.90
N LEU A 154 -19.38 17.15 3.37
CA LEU A 154 -20.75 16.70 3.11
C LEU A 154 -21.56 16.58 4.41
N LEU A 155 -20.97 16.04 5.49
CA LEU A 155 -21.61 16.03 6.81
C LEU A 155 -21.92 17.45 7.31
N GLY A 156 -21.02 18.42 7.06
CA GLY A 156 -21.24 19.81 7.41
C GLY A 156 -22.40 20.49 6.66
N VAL A 157 -22.75 20.00 5.47
CA VAL A 157 -23.92 20.46 4.71
C VAL A 157 -25.20 19.74 5.16
N LEU A 158 -25.14 18.41 5.30
CA LEU A 158 -26.31 17.59 5.65
C LEU A 158 -26.75 17.72 7.11
N GLN A 159 -25.80 17.98 8.01
CA GLN A 159 -26.03 18.11 9.46
C GLN A 159 -25.36 19.38 10.01
N PRO A 160 -25.88 20.58 9.68
CA PRO A 160 -25.29 21.85 10.13
C PRO A 160 -25.17 21.95 11.66
N LYS A 161 -26.05 21.26 12.39
CA LYS A 161 -26.06 21.17 13.86
C LYS A 161 -24.78 20.57 14.46
N LEU A 162 -24.01 19.82 13.68
CA LEU A 162 -22.73 19.27 14.12
C LEU A 162 -21.60 20.32 14.11
N GLY A 163 -21.78 21.49 13.49
CA GLY A 163 -20.83 22.59 13.59
C GLY A 163 -19.53 22.41 12.79
N PHE A 164 -19.49 21.52 11.80
CA PHE A 164 -18.31 21.33 10.93
C PHE A 164 -17.90 22.60 10.19
N GLN A 165 -18.86 23.46 9.82
CA GLN A 165 -18.58 24.71 9.10
C GLN A 165 -18.01 25.82 10.00
N ALA A 166 -18.16 25.70 11.32
CA ALA A 166 -17.64 26.67 12.28
C ALA A 166 -16.19 26.40 12.69
N HIS A 167 -15.60 25.28 12.25
CA HIS A 167 -14.28 24.83 12.69
C HIS A 167 -13.36 24.58 11.48
N ALA A 168 -12.12 25.07 11.57
CA ALA A 168 -11.12 24.85 10.54
C ALA A 168 -10.66 23.37 10.51
N VAL A 169 -10.34 22.89 9.31
CA VAL A 169 -9.75 21.56 9.13
C VAL A 169 -8.30 21.56 9.64
N PRO A 170 -7.89 20.62 10.51
CA PRO A 170 -6.52 20.52 11.00
C PRO A 170 -5.60 19.90 9.92
N MET A 171 -5.31 20.66 8.86
CA MET A 171 -4.59 20.15 7.68
C MET A 171 -3.17 19.68 7.99
N GLU A 172 -2.49 20.37 8.92
CA GLU A 172 -1.15 19.99 9.39
C GLU A 172 -1.12 18.56 9.96
N VAL A 173 -2.12 18.22 10.79
CA VAL A 173 -2.26 16.89 11.39
C VAL A 173 -2.57 15.86 10.31
N VAL A 174 -3.47 16.19 9.39
CA VAL A 174 -3.84 15.29 8.27
C VAL A 174 -2.62 14.95 7.42
N LEU A 175 -1.82 15.95 7.03
CA LEU A 175 -0.62 15.74 6.23
C LEU A 175 0.44 14.94 6.98
N ARG A 176 0.64 15.20 8.28
CA ARG A 176 1.54 14.41 9.12
C ARG A 176 1.10 12.96 9.21
N MET A 177 -0.19 12.74 9.46
CA MET A 177 -0.75 11.40 9.61
C MET A 177 -0.75 10.63 8.30
N LEU A 178 -0.92 11.30 7.16
CA LEU A 178 -0.71 10.71 5.84
C LEU A 178 0.73 10.16 5.70
N GLY A 179 1.74 10.99 6.00
CA GLY A 179 3.15 10.58 5.93
C GLY A 179 3.48 9.43 6.89
N ARG A 180 3.02 9.53 8.14
CA ARG A 180 3.25 8.51 9.17
C ARG A 180 2.58 7.19 8.82
N THR A 181 1.35 7.23 8.31
CA THR A 181 0.62 6.03 7.85
C THR A 181 1.33 5.39 6.67
N TYR A 182 1.85 6.18 5.74
CA TYR A 182 2.63 5.66 4.62
C TYR A 182 3.86 4.90 5.13
N VAL A 183 4.66 5.51 6.02
CA VAL A 183 5.84 4.84 6.62
C VAL A 183 5.43 3.57 7.38
N ALA A 184 4.35 3.62 8.16
CA ALA A 184 3.86 2.47 8.90
C ALA A 184 3.48 1.28 8.01
N THR A 185 2.96 1.54 6.82
CA THR A 185 2.62 0.48 5.86
C THR A 185 3.81 -0.14 5.13
N LEU A 186 5.00 0.47 5.15
CA LEU A 186 6.15 0.01 4.36
C LEU A 186 6.63 -1.40 4.78
N GLY A 187 6.78 -1.64 6.08
CA GLY A 187 7.21 -2.94 6.61
C GLY A 187 6.21 -4.05 6.31
N LEU A 188 4.92 -3.78 6.53
CA LEU A 188 3.84 -4.69 6.14
C LEU A 188 3.89 -5.03 4.65
N LEU A 189 3.95 -4.00 3.80
CA LEU A 189 3.96 -4.13 2.35
C LEU A 189 5.17 -4.93 1.88
N ALA A 190 6.35 -4.68 2.44
CA ALA A 190 7.57 -5.38 2.08
C ALA A 190 7.52 -6.87 2.47
N VAL A 191 7.11 -7.19 3.71
CA VAL A 191 6.96 -8.58 4.16
C VAL A 191 5.97 -9.31 3.27
N GLN A 192 4.80 -8.72 3.04
CA GLN A 192 3.79 -9.33 2.21
C GLN A 192 4.24 -9.47 0.74
N TYR A 193 4.96 -8.49 0.20
CA TYR A 193 5.50 -8.58 -1.16
C TYR A 193 6.43 -9.78 -1.32
N VAL A 194 7.31 -10.04 -0.35
CA VAL A 194 8.20 -11.22 -0.35
C VAL A 194 7.40 -12.51 -0.28
N VAL A 195 6.40 -12.58 0.59
CA VAL A 195 5.47 -13.72 0.66
C VAL A 195 4.81 -13.92 -0.70
N SER A 196 4.25 -12.88 -1.32
CA SER A 196 3.63 -12.98 -2.65
C SER A 196 4.58 -13.43 -3.75
N LEU A 197 5.87 -13.09 -3.69
CA LEU A 197 6.87 -13.53 -4.67
C LEU A 197 7.29 -15.00 -4.51
N TYR A 198 7.25 -15.52 -3.28
CA TYR A 198 7.71 -16.87 -2.99
C TYR A 198 6.78 -17.92 -3.60
N TRP A 199 5.46 -17.79 -3.38
CA TRP A 199 4.46 -18.72 -3.89
C TRP A 199 3.98 -18.37 -5.30
N ARG A 200 3.86 -19.37 -6.19
CA ARG A 200 3.30 -19.23 -7.55
C ARG A 200 1.76 -19.23 -7.59
N SER A 201 1.11 -18.99 -6.46
CA SER A 201 -0.35 -19.00 -6.31
C SER A 201 -0.82 -17.65 -5.77
N PHE A 202 -2.01 -17.22 -6.17
CA PHE A 202 -2.66 -16.06 -5.58
C PHE A 202 -3.21 -16.36 -4.19
N VAL A 203 -3.76 -17.57 -4.00
CA VAL A 203 -4.53 -17.92 -2.80
C VAL A 203 -3.62 -18.02 -1.57
N VAL A 204 -2.42 -18.58 -1.74
CA VAL A 204 -1.50 -18.81 -0.61
C VAL A 204 -1.01 -17.51 0.03
N PRO A 205 -0.45 -16.53 -0.72
CA PRO A 205 -0.04 -15.25 -0.14
C PRO A 205 -1.19 -14.48 0.50
N VAL A 206 -2.38 -14.50 -0.12
CA VAL A 206 -3.57 -13.85 0.46
C VAL A 206 -3.97 -14.52 1.77
N GLY A 207 -4.02 -15.85 1.82
CA GLY A 207 -4.34 -16.59 3.03
C GLY A 207 -3.34 -16.35 4.16
N VAL A 208 -2.04 -16.33 3.85
CA VAL A 208 -0.98 -16.02 4.82
C VAL A 208 -1.12 -14.59 5.33
N GLY A 209 -1.31 -13.61 4.43
CA GLY A 209 -1.47 -12.22 4.81
C GLY A 209 -2.73 -11.98 5.65
N MET A 210 -3.86 -12.58 5.28
CA MET A 210 -5.10 -12.52 6.06
C MET A 210 -4.95 -13.18 7.43
N GLY A 211 -4.32 -14.35 7.50
CA GLY A 211 -4.00 -15.03 8.76
C GLY A 211 -3.12 -14.17 9.65
N ALA A 212 -2.11 -13.49 9.09
CA ALA A 212 -1.26 -12.56 9.81
C ALA A 212 -2.02 -11.33 10.33
N VAL A 213 -2.95 -10.76 9.55
CA VAL A 213 -3.84 -9.68 10.02
C VAL A 213 -4.67 -10.14 11.21
N VAL A 214 -5.34 -11.30 11.12
CA VAL A 214 -6.17 -11.84 12.20
C VAL A 214 -5.34 -12.15 13.44
N ALA A 215 -4.18 -12.80 13.27
CA ALA A 215 -3.25 -13.08 14.36
C ALA A 215 -2.77 -11.79 15.04
N THR A 216 -2.51 -10.75 14.26
CA THR A 216 -2.12 -9.44 14.79
C THR A 216 -3.21 -8.85 15.66
N VAL A 217 -4.46 -8.86 15.20
CA VAL A 217 -5.61 -8.37 15.98
C VAL A 217 -5.76 -9.17 17.28
N ALA A 218 -5.59 -10.48 17.24
CA ALA A 218 -5.64 -11.33 18.43
C ALA A 218 -4.49 -11.07 19.42
N LEU A 219 -3.32 -10.65 18.93
CA LEU A 219 -2.12 -10.38 19.72
C LEU A 219 -1.98 -8.91 20.15
N LEU A 220 -2.99 -8.05 19.93
CA LEU A 220 -2.91 -6.63 20.31
C LEU A 220 -2.77 -6.41 21.81
N SER A 221 -3.22 -7.35 22.64
CA SER A 221 -3.05 -7.31 24.09
C SER A 221 -1.62 -7.62 24.56
N TRP A 222 -0.75 -8.07 23.65
CA TRP A 222 0.63 -8.41 23.99
C TRP A 222 1.51 -7.16 24.04
N GLU A 223 2.39 -7.08 25.05
CA GLU A 223 3.31 -5.94 25.26
C GLU A 223 4.24 -5.63 24.07
N HIS A 224 4.44 -6.61 23.20
CA HIS A 224 5.32 -6.51 22.03
C HIS A 224 4.57 -6.42 20.69
N ALA A 225 3.26 -6.17 20.72
CA ALA A 225 2.44 -6.02 19.51
C ALA A 225 3.00 -4.95 18.54
N ASP A 226 3.66 -3.91 19.07
CA ASP A 226 4.32 -2.85 18.31
C ASP A 226 5.41 -3.35 17.34
N LYS A 227 5.97 -4.54 17.56
CA LYS A 227 7.00 -5.14 16.71
C LYS A 227 6.41 -5.87 15.50
N ILE A 228 5.10 -6.14 15.50
CA ILE A 228 4.44 -6.87 14.43
C ILE A 228 4.21 -5.91 13.26
N PRO A 229 4.73 -6.20 12.04
CA PRO A 229 4.63 -5.26 10.91
C PRO A 229 3.18 -5.00 10.50
N TYR A 230 2.30 -5.98 10.68
CA TYR A 230 0.86 -5.88 10.43
C TYR A 230 0.12 -5.00 11.46
N ALA A 231 0.70 -4.77 12.65
CA ALA A 231 0.11 -3.90 13.68
C ALA A 231 0.43 -2.43 13.45
N ALA A 232 1.51 -2.12 12.73
CA ALA A 232 2.01 -0.76 12.57
C ALA A 232 0.95 0.24 12.02
N PRO A 233 0.11 -0.11 11.02
CA PRO A 233 -0.99 0.76 10.58
C PRO A 233 -1.98 1.12 11.69
N LEU A 234 -2.39 0.15 12.48
CA LEU A 234 -3.31 0.36 13.60
C LEU A 234 -2.65 1.23 14.68
N MET A 235 -1.42 0.92 15.07
CA MET A 235 -0.70 1.68 16.09
C MET A 235 -0.50 3.14 15.70
N THR A 236 -0.31 3.39 14.40
CA THR A 236 -0.22 4.76 13.87
C THR A 236 -1.56 5.48 13.95
N SER A 237 -2.66 4.82 13.58
CA SER A 237 -4.01 5.38 13.72
C SER A 237 -4.39 5.67 15.18
N VAL A 238 -4.00 4.80 16.12
CA VAL A 238 -4.24 4.98 17.57
C VAL A 238 -3.28 6.02 18.17
N SER A 239 -2.14 6.28 17.54
CA SER A 239 -1.21 7.34 17.98
C SER A 239 -1.76 8.75 17.79
N MET A 240 -2.86 8.94 17.04
CA MET A 240 -3.63 10.18 17.06
C MET A 240 -4.26 10.36 18.42
N ARG A 241 -3.70 11.30 19.20
CA ARG A 241 -4.23 11.65 20.51
C ARG A 241 -5.04 12.93 20.40
N MET A 242 -6.20 12.93 21.04
CA MET A 242 -6.96 14.14 21.29
C MET A 242 -6.39 14.81 22.53
N SER A 243 -5.90 16.04 22.38
CA SER A 243 -5.50 16.88 23.50
C SER A 243 -6.73 17.24 24.35
N LYS A 244 -6.54 17.58 25.63
CA LYS A 244 -7.64 17.99 26.54
C LYS A 244 -8.44 19.19 26.00
N ALA A 245 -7.85 19.99 25.12
CA ALA A 245 -8.50 21.11 24.43
C ALA A 245 -9.29 20.71 23.16
N GLY A 246 -9.42 19.43 22.83
CA GLY A 246 -10.14 18.97 21.64
C GLY A 246 -9.39 19.19 20.32
N VAL A 247 -8.08 19.40 20.39
CA VAL A 247 -7.16 19.51 19.24
C VAL A 247 -6.56 18.12 18.96
N LEU A 248 -6.52 17.71 17.68
CA LEU A 248 -5.74 16.53 17.31
C LEU A 248 -4.26 16.86 17.38
N GLU A 249 -3.51 16.07 18.13
CA GLU A 249 -2.06 16.15 18.14
C GLU A 249 -1.47 14.91 17.47
N ALA A 250 -0.64 15.15 16.47
CA ALA A 250 0.25 14.16 15.89
C ALA A 250 1.65 14.44 16.43
N GLY A 251 2.23 13.48 17.15
CA GLY A 251 3.62 13.56 17.60
C GLY A 251 4.55 13.90 16.42
N HIS A 252 5.47 14.84 16.65
CA HIS A 252 6.36 15.37 15.62
C HIS A 252 7.44 14.36 15.20
N GLU A 253 7.79 13.45 16.09
CA GLU A 253 8.77 12.40 15.87
C GLU A 253 8.10 11.10 15.41
N LEU A 254 8.85 10.33 14.61
CA LEU A 254 8.42 8.99 14.22
C LEU A 254 8.30 8.10 15.45
N ALA A 255 7.18 7.41 15.56
CA ALA A 255 6.94 6.50 16.67
C ALA A 255 7.82 5.23 16.54
N LYS A 256 8.07 4.55 17.67
CA LYS A 256 8.90 3.32 17.70
C LYS A 256 8.42 2.26 16.70
N HIS A 257 7.11 2.11 16.51
CA HIS A 257 6.52 1.16 15.55
C HIS A 257 6.78 1.56 14.08
N GLU A 258 6.94 2.85 13.77
CA GLU A 258 7.29 3.31 12.42
C GLU A 258 8.75 3.00 12.10
N TRP A 259 9.64 3.14 13.09
CA TRP A 259 11.04 2.67 12.97
C TRP A 259 11.13 1.15 12.78
N TYR A 260 10.34 0.37 13.52
CA TYR A 260 10.25 -1.08 13.29
C TYR A 260 9.72 -1.41 11.90
N SER A 261 8.77 -0.63 11.36
CA SER A 261 8.28 -0.81 9.99
C SER A 261 9.38 -0.58 8.95
N LEU A 262 10.22 0.45 9.13
CA LEU A 262 11.38 0.69 8.27
C LEU A 262 12.42 -0.43 8.36
N ALA A 263 12.69 -0.95 9.57
CA ALA A 263 13.59 -2.08 9.77
C ALA A 263 13.07 -3.36 9.08
N TRP A 264 11.77 -3.67 9.25
CA TRP A 264 11.10 -4.76 8.55
C TRP A 264 11.14 -4.59 7.03
N CYS A 265 10.96 -3.36 6.54
CA CYS A 265 11.06 -3.05 5.12
C CYS A 265 12.45 -3.38 4.57
N GLY A 266 13.51 -2.88 5.22
CA GLY A 266 14.89 -3.17 4.82
C GLY A 266 15.20 -4.66 4.85
N GLY A 267 14.88 -5.34 5.96
CA GLY A 267 15.14 -6.76 6.14
C GLY A 267 14.38 -7.64 5.15
N ALA A 268 13.09 -7.37 4.94
CA ALA A 268 12.27 -8.12 3.99
C ALA A 268 12.74 -7.91 2.54
N LEU A 269 13.07 -6.68 2.13
CA LEU A 269 13.55 -6.43 0.77
C LEU A 269 14.89 -7.10 0.49
N LEU A 270 15.83 -7.09 1.45
CA LEU A 270 17.08 -7.83 1.34
C LEU A 270 16.84 -9.33 1.19
N LEU A 271 15.98 -9.90 2.05
CA LEU A 271 15.64 -11.31 2.01
C LEU A 271 14.93 -11.69 0.69
N GLY A 272 14.01 -10.85 0.22
CA GLY A 272 13.33 -11.01 -1.07
C GLY A 272 14.29 -10.98 -2.25
N TYR A 273 15.24 -10.05 -2.27
CA TYR A 273 16.26 -9.96 -3.32
C TYR A 273 17.18 -11.19 -3.31
N LEU A 274 17.62 -11.64 -2.13
CA LEU A 274 18.44 -12.85 -1.97
C LEU A 274 17.71 -14.11 -2.40
N LEU A 275 16.44 -14.27 -2.03
CA LEU A 275 15.60 -15.38 -2.46
C LEU A 275 15.45 -15.41 -3.99
N LEU A 276 15.28 -14.25 -4.61
CA LEU A 276 15.14 -14.14 -6.06
C LEU A 276 16.46 -14.40 -6.81
N TYR A 277 17.60 -14.10 -6.17
CA TYR A 277 18.93 -14.47 -6.68
C TYR A 277 19.17 -15.98 -6.60
N ARG A 278 18.81 -16.61 -5.47
CA ARG A 278 18.98 -18.06 -5.22
C ARG A 278 17.99 -18.96 -5.95
N ARG A 279 16.93 -18.40 -6.54
CA ARG A 279 15.91 -19.18 -7.27
C ARG A 279 16.49 -19.71 -8.58
N ASN A 280 17.11 -20.89 -8.51
CA ASN A 280 17.52 -21.65 -9.69
C ASN A 280 16.26 -22.25 -10.34
N MET A 281 16.07 -21.97 -11.63
CA MET A 281 15.00 -22.57 -12.42
C MET A 281 15.41 -23.96 -12.84
N THR A 282 15.30 -24.92 -11.94
CA THR A 282 15.29 -26.34 -12.30
C THR A 282 13.84 -26.76 -12.46
N THR A 283 13.46 -26.94 -13.73
CA THR A 283 12.30 -27.68 -14.30
C THR A 283 10.89 -27.32 -13.81
#